data_AF-A0A519JB24-F1
#
_entry.id   AF-A0A519JB24-F1
#
_cell.length_a   1.000
_cell.length_b   1.000
_cell.length_c   1.000
_cell.angle_alpha   90.00
_cell.angle_beta   90.00
_cell.angle_gamma   90.00
#
_symmetry.space_group_name_H-M   'P 1'
#
loop_
_entity.id
_entity.type
_entity.pdbx_description
1 polymer ?
#
loop_
_entity_poly.entity_id
_entity_poly.type
_entity_poly.pdbx_seq_one_letter_code
_entity_poly.pdbx_strand_id
1 'polypeptide(L)'
;MSDFRNGYSIPQTTDMSVDAGLRKFMLGVYNKVAIGLLVSAALAYVTGSVPAVRDLLFSTAVFPDGVTRLTGYTLLGMIVAFSPLVILLGSNFVMKNPTSGGASALYWLIVALIGASMGTVVLLYTGASVVQTFLITAAAFGALSLFGYTTKKDLTGIGSFLIMGV
;
A
#
# COMPACT_ATOMS: atom_id res chain seq x y z
N MET A 1 6.83 61.08 -0.04
CA MET A 1 6.03 60.42 1.02
C MET A 1 4.81 59.88 0.31
N SER A 2 4.88 58.62 -0.09
CA SER A 2 3.88 57.95 -0.92
C SER A 2 3.48 56.67 -0.22
N ASP A 3 2.18 56.52 -0.04
CA ASP A 3 1.54 55.57 0.85
C ASP A 3 1.73 54.12 0.39
N PHE A 4 2.53 53.36 1.14
CA PHE A 4 2.54 51.90 1.07
C PHE A 4 1.33 51.33 1.81
N ARG A 5 0.13 51.61 1.28
CA ARG A 5 -1.13 51.03 1.73
C ARG A 5 -1.58 49.94 0.77
N ASN A 6 -0.76 48.89 0.63
CA ASN A 6 -1.24 47.60 0.15
C ASN A 6 -1.54 46.74 1.38
N GLY A 7 -2.71 46.99 1.96
CA GLY A 7 -3.35 46.02 2.82
C GLY A 7 -3.67 44.80 1.98
N TYR A 8 -2.79 43.81 2.03
CA TYR A 8 -3.16 42.44 1.69
C TYR A 8 -4.18 42.01 2.76
N SER A 9 -5.45 42.28 2.52
CA SER A 9 -6.51 41.55 3.19
C SER A 9 -6.42 40.11 2.69
N ILE A 10 -5.69 39.28 3.42
CA ILE A 10 -5.88 37.83 3.36
C ILE A 10 -7.37 37.64 3.65
N PRO A 11 -8.17 37.05 2.75
CA PRO A 11 -9.49 36.58 3.13
C PRO A 11 -9.26 35.56 4.25
N GLN A 12 -9.44 35.99 5.49
CA GLN A 12 -9.22 35.19 6.69
C GLN A 12 -10.40 34.24 6.96
N THR A 13 -10.98 33.76 5.86
CA THR A 13 -12.00 32.73 5.81
C THR A 13 -11.46 31.58 4.99
N THR A 14 -10.30 31.05 5.35
CA THR A 14 -9.93 29.67 5.00
C THR A 14 -10.78 28.73 5.85
N ASP A 15 -12.07 28.72 5.54
CA ASP A 15 -12.77 27.53 5.09
C ASP A 15 -12.75 26.31 6.02
N MET A 16 -13.43 26.42 7.15
CA MET A 16 -13.78 25.26 8.00
C MET A 16 -14.51 24.15 7.23
N SER A 17 -15.18 24.47 6.12
CA SER A 17 -15.87 23.51 5.27
C SER A 17 -14.90 22.69 4.40
N VAL A 18 -13.85 23.33 3.87
CA VAL A 18 -12.74 22.64 3.19
C VAL A 18 -11.95 21.76 4.16
N ASP A 19 -11.70 22.22 5.39
CA ASP A 19 -11.00 21.41 6.40
C ASP A 19 -11.82 20.17 6.80
N ALA A 20 -13.13 20.32 7.04
CA ALA A 20 -14.02 19.20 7.36
C ALA A 20 -14.16 18.20 6.19
N GLY A 21 -14.28 18.71 4.95
CA GLY A 21 -14.36 17.88 3.74
C GLY A 21 -13.06 17.11 3.47
N LEU A 22 -11.91 17.78 3.58
CA LEU A 22 -10.59 17.20 3.43
C LEU A 22 -10.31 16.15 4.50
N ARG A 23 -10.63 16.43 5.77
CA ARG A 23 -10.49 15.46 6.86
C ARG A 23 -11.33 14.21 6.62
N LYS A 24 -12.59 14.38 6.20
CA LYS A 24 -13.46 13.24 5.87
C LYS A 24 -12.90 12.42 4.71
N PHE A 25 -12.39 13.08 3.67
CA PHE A 25 -11.73 12.42 2.55
C PHE A 25 -10.50 11.63 3.00
N MET A 26 -9.59 12.25 3.76
CA MET A 26 -8.37 11.61 4.28
C MET A 26 -8.69 10.39 5.16
N LEU A 27 -9.65 10.50 6.08
CA LEU A 27 -10.10 9.36 6.89
C LEU A 27 -10.65 8.22 6.01
N GLY A 28 -11.40 8.56 4.96
CA GLY A 28 -11.88 7.58 3.98
C GLY A 28 -10.73 6.85 3.26
N VAL A 29 -9.70 7.59 2.85
CA VAL A 29 -8.50 7.02 2.21
C VAL A 29 -7.75 6.11 3.18
N TYR A 30 -7.49 6.55 4.42
CA TYR A 30 -6.78 5.75 5.42
C TYR A 30 -7.53 4.45 5.74
N ASN A 31 -8.85 4.51 5.94
CA ASN A 31 -9.65 3.33 6.18
C ASN A 31 -9.61 2.35 4.99
N LYS A 32 -9.72 2.87 3.76
CA LYS A 32 -9.65 2.03 2.56
C LYS A 32 -8.31 1.33 2.44
N VAL A 33 -7.20 2.05 2.66
CA VAL A 33 -5.83 1.50 2.62
C VAL A 33 -5.60 0.48 3.73
N ALA A 34 -6.05 0.76 4.95
CA ALA A 34 -5.93 -0.16 6.07
C ALA A 34 -6.66 -1.49 5.80
N ILE A 35 -7.90 -1.43 5.28
CA ILE A 35 -8.65 -2.64 4.90
C ILE A 35 -7.95 -3.36 3.75
N GLY A 36 -7.46 -2.64 2.74
CA GLY A 36 -6.70 -3.24 1.65
C GLY A 36 -5.47 -4.01 2.14
N LEU A 37 -4.71 -3.42 3.07
CA LEU A 37 -3.54 -4.06 3.65
C LEU A 37 -3.90 -5.33 4.43
N LEU A 38 -5.02 -5.33 5.17
CA LEU A 38 -5.53 -6.54 5.83
C LEU A 38 -5.95 -7.61 4.82
N VAL A 39 -6.60 -7.23 3.72
CA VAL A 39 -6.96 -8.16 2.64
C VAL A 39 -5.69 -8.76 2.01
N SER A 40 -4.67 -7.94 1.75
CA SER A 40 -3.40 -8.44 1.22
C SER A 40 -2.72 -9.40 2.19
N ALA A 41 -2.69 -9.09 3.49
CA ALA A 41 -2.11 -9.97 4.50
C ALA A 41 -2.86 -11.30 4.60
N ALA A 42 -4.20 -11.28 4.56
CA ALA A 42 -5.03 -12.48 4.56
C ALA A 42 -4.75 -13.34 3.32
N LEU A 43 -4.67 -12.74 2.14
CA LEU A 43 -4.36 -13.47 0.90
C LEU A 43 -2.95 -14.05 0.92
N ALA A 44 -1.95 -13.31 1.39
CA ALA A 44 -0.58 -13.82 1.55
C ALA A 44 -0.55 -15.02 2.51
N TYR A 45 -1.29 -14.94 3.62
CA TYR A 45 -1.42 -16.06 4.56
C TYR A 45 -2.08 -17.28 3.90
N VAL A 46 -3.18 -17.08 3.16
CA VAL A 46 -3.89 -18.16 2.47
C VAL A 46 -3.00 -18.82 1.42
N THR A 47 -2.34 -18.03 0.56
CA THR A 47 -1.48 -18.57 -0.51
C THR A 47 -0.21 -19.21 0.04
N GLY A 48 0.30 -18.76 1.18
CA GLY A 48 1.48 -19.36 1.82
C GLY A 48 1.17 -20.57 2.72
N SER A 49 0.02 -20.60 3.39
CA SER A 49 -0.25 -21.54 4.49
C SER A 49 -1.24 -22.64 4.15
N VAL A 50 -2.15 -22.42 3.19
CA VAL A 50 -3.19 -23.40 2.82
C VAL A 50 -2.67 -24.27 1.68
N PRO A 51 -2.38 -25.57 1.88
CA PRO A 51 -1.73 -26.41 0.88
C PRO A 51 -2.44 -26.42 -0.48
N ALA A 52 -3.78 -26.52 -0.48
CA ALA A 52 -4.59 -26.55 -1.70
C ALA A 52 -4.45 -25.29 -2.58
N VAL A 53 -4.15 -24.13 -1.98
CA VAL A 53 -3.92 -22.87 -2.71
C VAL A 53 -2.43 -22.69 -2.99
N ARG A 54 -1.59 -22.99 -1.99
CA ARG A 54 -0.13 -22.89 -2.08
C ARG A 54 0.41 -23.70 -3.25
N ASP A 55 0.01 -24.96 -3.38
CA ASP A 55 0.57 -25.89 -4.36
C ASP A 55 0.12 -25.54 -5.80
N LEU A 56 -0.93 -24.70 -5.95
CA LEU A 56 -1.31 -24.13 -7.24
C LEU A 56 -0.38 -22.99 -7.68
N LEU A 57 0.21 -22.26 -6.74
CA LEU A 57 1.01 -21.06 -7.00
C LEU A 57 2.51 -21.30 -6.86
N PHE A 58 2.90 -22.20 -5.97
CA PHE A 58 4.28 -22.39 -5.57
C PHE A 58 4.70 -23.85 -5.72
N SER A 59 5.91 -24.05 -6.20
CA SER A 59 6.58 -25.34 -6.19
C SER A 59 7.36 -25.45 -4.88
N THR A 60 7.13 -26.52 -4.12
CA THR A 60 7.86 -26.81 -2.88
C THR A 60 8.47 -28.20 -2.94
N ALA A 61 9.65 -28.39 -2.36
CA ALA A 61 10.28 -29.70 -2.24
C ALA A 61 10.64 -30.01 -0.78
N VAL A 62 10.61 -31.30 -0.44
CA VAL A 62 11.12 -31.80 0.84
C VAL A 62 12.61 -32.01 0.69
N PHE A 63 13.39 -31.34 1.53
CA PHE A 63 14.85 -31.46 1.55
C PHE A 63 15.28 -32.66 2.42
N PRO A 64 16.56 -33.11 2.33
CA PRO A 64 17.05 -34.25 3.10
C PRO A 64 16.93 -34.10 4.62
N ASP A 65 16.76 -32.87 5.12
CA ASP A 65 16.48 -32.54 6.53
C ASP A 65 15.00 -32.73 6.92
N GLY A 66 14.14 -33.17 5.98
CA GLY A 66 12.71 -33.35 6.18
C GLY A 66 11.89 -32.05 6.09
N VAL A 67 12.53 -30.90 5.83
CA VAL A 67 11.88 -29.60 5.80
C VAL A 67 11.36 -29.31 4.39
N THR A 68 10.09 -28.95 4.28
CA THR A 68 9.50 -28.48 3.00
C THR A 68 9.88 -27.03 2.78
N ARG A 69 10.51 -26.71 1.65
CA ARG A 69 10.89 -25.33 1.32
C ARG A 69 10.44 -24.95 -0.09
N LEU A 70 10.24 -23.65 -0.29
CA LEU A 70 9.93 -23.07 -1.60
C LEU A 70 11.10 -23.33 -2.58
N THR A 71 10.79 -23.90 -3.75
CA THR A 71 11.77 -24.13 -4.83
C THR A 71 11.50 -23.27 -6.06
N GLY A 72 10.28 -22.76 -6.23
CA GLY A 72 9.96 -21.86 -7.31
C GLY A 72 8.47 -21.54 -7.40
N TYR A 73 8.07 -20.91 -8.51
CA TYR A 73 6.69 -20.65 -8.84
C TYR A 73 6.18 -21.67 -9.87
N THR A 74 4.90 -22.00 -9.80
CA THR A 74 4.23 -22.70 -10.92
C THR A 74 3.97 -21.69 -12.05
N LEU A 75 3.49 -22.18 -13.20
CA LEU A 75 3.06 -21.28 -14.29
C LEU A 75 1.97 -20.31 -13.81
N LEU A 76 0.99 -20.79 -13.05
CA LEU A 76 -0.06 -19.95 -12.47
C LEU A 76 0.52 -18.97 -11.44
N GLY A 77 1.46 -19.44 -10.61
CA GLY A 77 2.19 -18.61 -9.67
C GLY A 77 2.93 -17.45 -10.33
N MET A 78 3.60 -17.70 -11.46
CA MET A 78 4.25 -16.65 -12.24
C MET A 78 3.22 -15.63 -12.75
N ILE A 79 2.09 -16.09 -13.28
CA ILE A 79 1.02 -15.17 -13.74
C ILE A 79 0.56 -14.29 -12.59
N VAL A 80 0.27 -14.87 -11.41
CA VAL A 80 -0.15 -14.10 -10.23
C VAL A 80 0.95 -13.14 -9.77
N ALA A 81 2.21 -13.58 -9.73
CA ALA A 81 3.34 -12.75 -9.29
C ALA A 81 3.57 -11.51 -10.18
N PHE A 82 3.44 -11.65 -11.50
CA PHE A 82 3.65 -10.56 -12.44
C PHE A 82 2.37 -9.77 -12.76
N SER A 83 1.19 -10.30 -12.43
CA SER A 83 -0.10 -9.63 -12.71
C SER A 83 -0.24 -8.22 -12.14
N PRO A 84 0.25 -7.86 -10.92
CA PRO A 84 0.13 -6.49 -10.43
C PRO A 84 0.87 -5.50 -11.33
N LEU A 85 2.05 -5.87 -11.82
CA LEU A 85 2.85 -5.04 -12.71
C LEU A 85 2.13 -4.87 -14.06
N VAL A 86 1.61 -5.97 -14.63
CA VAL A 86 0.86 -5.92 -15.89
C VAL A 86 -0.38 -5.04 -15.76
N ILE A 87 -1.12 -5.15 -14.66
CA ILE A 87 -2.33 -4.35 -14.42
C ILE A 87 -1.97 -2.89 -14.18
N LEU A 88 -0.94 -2.59 -13.38
CA LEU A 88 -0.49 -1.22 -13.15
C LEU A 88 -0.06 -0.54 -14.46
N LEU A 89 0.79 -1.19 -15.25
CA LEU A 89 1.24 -0.65 -16.53
C LEU A 89 0.11 -0.56 -17.56
N GLY A 90 -0.72 -1.61 -17.65
CA GLY A 90 -1.86 -1.68 -18.56
C GLY A 90 -2.96 -0.66 -18.23
N SER A 91 -3.15 -0.35 -16.95
CA SER A 91 -4.17 0.61 -16.50
C SER A 91 -3.98 2.01 -17.11
N ASN A 92 -2.73 2.42 -17.37
CA ASN A 92 -2.44 3.70 -18.02
C ASN A 92 -3.03 3.81 -19.43
N PHE A 93 -3.21 2.68 -20.12
CA PHE A 93 -3.76 2.65 -21.48
C PHE A 93 -5.28 2.46 -21.49
N VAL A 94 -5.80 1.70 -20.52
CA VAL A 94 -7.21 1.29 -20.45
C VAL A 94 -8.07 2.31 -19.69
N MET A 95 -7.54 2.92 -18.61
CA MET A 95 -8.28 3.83 -17.74
C MET A 95 -8.02 5.30 -18.09
N LYS A 96 -8.43 5.71 -19.30
CA LYS A 96 -8.33 7.11 -19.75
C LYS A 96 -9.31 8.05 -19.03
N ASN A 97 -10.44 7.52 -18.52
CA ASN A 97 -11.44 8.25 -17.73
C ASN A 97 -12.11 7.31 -16.71
N PRO A 98 -11.44 6.96 -15.61
CA PRO A 98 -11.98 6.01 -14.65
C PRO A 98 -13.18 6.58 -13.90
N THR A 99 -14.29 5.84 -13.89
CA THR A 99 -15.39 6.10 -12.96
C THR A 99 -14.95 5.75 -11.53
N SER A 100 -15.63 6.28 -10.52
CA SER A 100 -15.37 5.95 -9.11
C SER A 100 -15.42 4.44 -8.84
N GLY A 101 -16.38 3.74 -9.45
CA GLY A 101 -16.51 2.28 -9.41
C GLY A 101 -15.33 1.58 -10.09
N GLY A 102 -14.93 2.02 -11.29
CA GLY A 102 -13.81 1.45 -12.03
C GLY A 102 -12.48 1.59 -11.28
N ALA A 103 -12.19 2.77 -10.73
CA ALA A 103 -11.00 3.00 -9.90
C ALA A 103 -11.00 2.14 -8.63
N SER A 104 -12.17 1.93 -8.01
CA SER A 104 -12.27 1.09 -6.82
C SER A 104 -12.10 -0.39 -7.12
N ALA A 105 -12.66 -0.91 -8.20
CA ALA A 105 -12.43 -2.28 -8.67
C ALA A 105 -10.96 -2.49 -9.02
N LEU A 106 -10.41 -1.51 -9.76
CA LEU A 106 -9.00 -1.15 -9.90
C LEU A 106 -8.14 -1.58 -8.70
N TYR A 107 -8.35 -0.78 -7.66
CA TYR A 107 -7.65 -0.85 -6.40
C TYR A 107 -7.75 -2.24 -5.74
N TRP A 108 -8.96 -2.78 -5.63
CA TRP A 108 -9.16 -4.08 -4.96
C TRP A 108 -8.50 -5.22 -5.72
N LEU A 109 -8.53 -5.20 -7.05
CA LEU A 109 -7.84 -6.18 -7.87
C LEU A 109 -6.33 -6.14 -7.63
N ILE A 110 -5.73 -4.94 -7.67
CA ILE A 110 -4.28 -4.77 -7.45
C ILE A 110 -3.89 -5.24 -6.05
N VAL A 111 -4.60 -4.78 -5.02
CA VAL A 111 -4.34 -5.14 -3.62
C VAL A 111 -4.47 -6.65 -3.40
N ALA A 112 -5.47 -7.28 -4.02
CA ALA A 112 -5.65 -8.72 -3.93
C ALA A 112 -4.49 -9.48 -4.58
N LEU A 113 -4.07 -9.08 -5.79
CA LEU A 113 -2.99 -9.75 -6.51
C LEU A 113 -1.63 -9.55 -5.85
N ILE A 114 -1.35 -8.35 -5.32
CA ILE A 114 -0.15 -8.10 -4.50
C ILE A 114 -0.18 -8.97 -3.24
N GLY A 115 -1.33 -9.08 -2.57
CA GLY A 115 -1.46 -9.95 -1.41
C GLY A 115 -1.20 -11.42 -1.74
N ALA A 116 -1.85 -11.93 -2.79
CA ALA A 116 -1.72 -13.31 -3.21
C ALA A 116 -0.27 -13.67 -3.60
N SER A 117 0.45 -12.77 -4.29
CA SER A 117 1.84 -12.99 -4.68
C SER A 117 2.82 -12.97 -3.50
N MET A 118 2.48 -12.29 -2.41
CA MET A 118 3.29 -12.19 -1.19
C MET A 118 3.26 -13.45 -0.29
N GLY A 119 2.56 -14.51 -0.69
CA GLY A 119 2.57 -15.79 0.05
C GLY A 119 3.97 -16.39 0.24
N THR A 120 4.93 -16.04 -0.62
CA THR A 120 6.33 -16.44 -0.46
C THR A 120 6.96 -15.93 0.84
N VAL A 121 6.55 -14.78 1.35
CA VAL A 121 7.04 -14.26 2.64
C VAL A 121 6.67 -15.20 3.79
N VAL A 122 5.45 -15.74 3.76
CA VAL A 122 4.97 -16.68 4.77
C VAL A 122 5.68 -18.03 4.68
N LEU A 123 6.15 -18.40 3.49
CA LEU A 123 6.92 -19.64 3.26
C LEU A 123 8.41 -19.52 3.63
N LEU A 124 8.98 -18.33 3.51
CA LEU A 124 10.41 -18.09 3.71
C LEU A 124 10.76 -17.66 5.14
N TYR A 125 9.83 -16.98 5.83
CA TYR A 125 10.06 -16.43 7.15
C TYR A 125 9.15 -17.07 8.20
N THR A 126 9.56 -17.01 9.46
CA THR A 126 8.75 -17.51 10.57
C THR A 126 7.56 -16.58 10.83
N GLY A 127 6.44 -17.14 11.30
CA GLY A 127 5.26 -16.35 11.66
C GLY A 127 5.57 -15.23 12.67
N ALA A 128 6.46 -15.49 13.63
CA ALA A 128 6.91 -14.48 14.59
C ALA A 128 7.61 -13.30 13.89
N SER A 129 8.53 -13.57 12.94
CA SER A 129 9.22 -12.54 12.17
C SER A 129 8.26 -11.72 11.31
N VAL A 130 7.30 -12.38 10.66
CA VAL A 130 6.29 -11.72 9.82
C VAL A 130 5.42 -10.79 10.66
N VAL A 131 4.85 -11.27 11.77
CA VAL A 131 3.99 -10.47 12.65
C VAL A 131 4.76 -9.31 13.27
N GLN A 132 5.97 -9.55 13.77
CA GLN A 132 6.79 -8.50 14.35
C GLN A 132 7.12 -7.40 13.33
N THR A 133 7.55 -7.77 12.12
CA THR A 133 7.89 -6.80 11.06
C THR A 133 6.66 -6.02 10.62
N PHE A 134 5.50 -6.67 10.51
CA PHE A 134 4.24 -6.03 10.20
C PHE A 134 3.85 -4.98 11.25
N LEU A 135 3.91 -5.33 12.54
CA LEU A 135 3.55 -4.41 13.62
C LEU A 135 4.53 -3.24 13.72
N ILE A 136 5.83 -3.46 13.53
CA ILE A 136 6.83 -2.39 13.51
C ILE A 136 6.54 -1.41 12.36
N THR A 137 6.31 -1.92 11.15
CA THR A 137 6.04 -1.07 9.98
C THR A 137 4.71 -0.33 10.09
N ALA A 138 3.66 -0.99 10.62
CA ALA A 138 2.36 -0.37 10.87
C ALA A 138 2.46 0.75 11.93
N ALA A 139 3.18 0.51 13.04
CA ALA A 139 3.40 1.50 14.08
C ALA A 139 4.23 2.69 13.56
N ALA A 140 5.29 2.42 12.80
CA ALA A 140 6.12 3.47 12.19
C ALA A 140 5.32 4.32 11.20
N PHE A 141 4.55 3.69 10.31
CA PHE A 141 3.67 4.40 9.38
C PHE A 141 2.62 5.23 10.12
N GLY A 142 1.99 4.68 11.15
CA GLY A 142 1.00 5.39 11.96
C GLY A 142 1.60 6.60 12.69
N ALA A 143 2.76 6.44 13.32
CA ALA A 143 3.47 7.51 14.01
C ALA A 143 3.89 8.63 13.03
N LEU A 144 4.48 8.27 11.89
CA LEU A 144 4.88 9.24 10.87
C LEU A 144 3.69 9.93 10.20
N SER A 145 2.60 9.22 9.96
CA SER A 145 1.35 9.79 9.42
C SER A 145 0.75 10.81 10.40
N LEU A 146 0.71 10.47 11.69
CA LEU A 146 0.24 11.40 12.72
C LEU A 146 1.15 12.63 12.82
N PHE A 147 2.47 12.43 12.79
CA PHE A 147 3.44 13.54 12.79
C PHE A 147 3.26 14.44 11.57
N GLY A 148 3.16 13.88 10.37
CA GLY A 148 2.94 14.63 9.12
C GLY A 148 1.62 15.41 9.12
N TYR A 149 0.58 14.89 9.77
CA TYR A 149 -0.72 15.58 9.89
C TYR A 149 -0.73 16.69 10.95
N THR A 150 0.03 16.54 12.03
CA THR A 150 -0.02 17.45 13.19
C THR A 150 1.09 18.49 13.22
N THR A 151 2.19 18.27 12.51
CA THR A 151 3.32 19.21 12.47
C THR A 151 2.93 20.48 11.72
N LYS A 152 3.39 21.63 12.23
CA LYS A 152 3.24 22.94 11.57
C LYS A 152 4.46 23.34 10.75
N LYS A 153 5.52 22.53 10.78
CA LYS A 153 6.74 22.79 10.02
C LYS A 153 6.51 22.43 8.56
N ASP A 154 6.96 23.31 7.67
CA ASP A 154 7.03 22.99 6.24
C ASP A 154 8.08 21.89 6.02
N LEU A 155 7.63 20.75 5.49
CA LEU A 155 8.46 19.57 5.22
C LEU A 155 8.98 19.55 3.78
N THR A 156 8.69 20.57 2.96
CA THR A 156 9.08 20.60 1.54
C THR A 156 10.58 20.38 1.33
N GLY A 157 11.43 20.97 2.18
CA GLY A 157 12.88 20.79 2.12
C GLY A 157 13.36 19.36 2.43
N ILE A 158 12.67 18.66 3.35
CA ILE A 158 12.93 17.24 3.62
C ILE A 158 12.50 16.40 2.42
N GLY A 159 11.37 16.73 1.80
CA GLY A 159 10.88 16.07 0.59
C GLY A 159 11.90 16.11 -0.56
N SER A 160 12.48 17.28 -0.84
CA SER A 160 13.53 17.41 -1.87
C SER A 160 14.78 16.60 -1.55
N PHE A 161 15.17 16.52 -0.27
CA PHE A 161 16.30 15.69 0.16
C PHE A 161 16.00 14.19 0.00
N LEU A 162 14.80 13.73 0.37
CA LEU A 162 14.41 12.33 0.25
C LEU A 162 14.37 11.86 -1.22
N ILE A 163 14.01 12.73 -2.17
CA ILE A 163 14.06 12.41 -3.61
C ILE A 163 15.49 12.16 -4.10
N MET A 164 16.51 12.80 -3.51
CA MET A 164 17.91 12.54 -3.85
C MET A 164 18.42 11.21 -3.26
N GLY A 165 17.76 10.68 -2.24
CA GLY A 165 18.18 9.48 -1.51
C GLY A 165 17.50 8.18 -1.95
N VAL A 166 16.55 8.24 -2.89
CA VAL A 166 15.84 7.09 -3.50
C VAL A 166 16.29 6.94 -4.94
#